data_AF-A0A7C3I027-F1
#
_entry.id   AF-A0A7C3I027-F1
#
_cell.length_a   1.000
_cell.length_b   1.000
_cell.length_c   1.000
_cell.angle_alpha   90.00
_cell.angle_beta   90.00
_cell.angle_gamma   90.00
#
_symmetry.space_group_name_H-M   'P 1'
#
loop_
_entity.id
_entity.type
_entity.pdbx_description
1 polymer ?
#
loop_
_entity_poly.entity_id
_entity_poly.type
_entity_poly.pdbx_seq_one_letter_code
_entity_poly.pdbx_strand_id
1 'polypeptide(L)'
;MKTLLFFCSLLVHSFLFSQSEYIQKLWSDADKAFDDGNFPEALTGYEKLIKADSTSTYYYYKAGVCQTLLKKNLTLALQYFRKAEKDDRLYSDLYYQEGLACMYAHDLKTAIGLFQKHKEISKEKKGEDVTRLIEMCISGMELMNNPVKVSFTNMGPAVNSTMDELFPFVPEDESFIIFSANKRYDPVYRAFDENIYVSYAEKTGWT
;
A
#
# COMPACT_ATOMS: atom_id res chain seq x y z
N MET A 1 -36.38 -37.30 22.84
CA MET A 1 -35.05 -37.28 22.16
C MET A 1 -35.13 -36.77 20.73
N LYS A 2 -36.02 -37.29 19.86
CA LYS A 2 -36.17 -36.83 18.45
C LYS A 2 -36.57 -35.35 18.31
N THR A 3 -37.48 -34.85 19.17
CA THR A 3 -37.92 -33.44 19.15
C THR A 3 -36.83 -32.47 19.62
N LEU A 4 -35.97 -32.90 20.56
CA LEU A 4 -34.83 -32.11 21.04
C LEU A 4 -33.72 -32.03 19.97
N LEU A 5 -33.47 -33.14 19.25
CA LEU A 5 -32.54 -33.17 18.12
C LEU A 5 -33.00 -32.27 16.96
N PHE A 6 -34.32 -32.21 16.68
CA PHE A 6 -34.89 -31.33 15.65
C PHE A 6 -34.79 -29.84 16.01
N PHE A 7 -34.98 -29.50 17.30
CA PHE A 7 -34.82 -28.12 17.78
C PHE A 7 -33.36 -27.67 17.78
N CYS A 8 -32.44 -28.57 18.17
CA CYS A 8 -31.00 -28.31 18.05
C CYS A 8 -30.57 -28.15 16.58
N SER A 9 -31.11 -28.94 15.65
CA SER A 9 -30.79 -28.76 14.23
C SER A 9 -31.30 -27.41 13.71
N LEU A 10 -32.53 -26.99 14.04
CA LEU A 10 -33.06 -25.69 13.61
C LEU A 10 -32.23 -24.50 14.12
N LEU A 11 -31.77 -24.56 15.38
CA LEU A 11 -30.91 -23.52 15.95
C LEU A 11 -29.55 -23.43 15.22
N VAL A 12 -28.93 -24.57 14.92
CA VAL A 12 -27.66 -24.59 14.17
C VAL A 12 -27.81 -23.95 12.79
N HIS A 13 -28.93 -24.18 12.08
CA HIS A 13 -29.16 -23.57 10.77
C HIS A 13 -29.35 -22.05 10.85
N SER A 14 -30.08 -21.54 11.85
CA SER A 14 -30.23 -20.08 12.03
C SER A 14 -28.91 -19.38 12.38
N PHE A 15 -28.05 -20.02 13.18
CA PHE A 15 -26.74 -19.48 13.52
C PHE A 15 -25.81 -19.46 12.29
N LEU A 16 -25.79 -20.52 11.49
CA LEU A 16 -25.00 -20.59 10.26
C LEU A 16 -25.44 -19.53 9.24
N PHE A 17 -26.74 -19.30 9.10
CA PHE A 17 -27.28 -18.28 8.20
C PHE A 17 -26.88 -16.87 8.61
N SER A 18 -27.02 -16.52 9.90
CA SER A 18 -26.62 -15.21 10.42
C SER A 18 -25.11 -14.96 10.30
N GLN A 19 -24.29 -16.00 10.50
CA GLN A 19 -22.84 -15.92 10.30
C GLN A 19 -22.49 -15.65 8.83
N SER A 20 -23.20 -16.30 7.89
CA SER A 20 -22.98 -16.09 6.45
C SER A 20 -23.30 -14.67 6.01
N GLU A 21 -24.41 -14.10 6.46
CA GLU A 21 -24.81 -12.72 6.14
C GLU A 21 -23.81 -11.69 6.71
N TYR A 22 -23.35 -11.91 7.95
CA TYR A 22 -22.31 -11.06 8.56
C TYR A 22 -21.00 -11.08 7.77
N ILE A 23 -20.54 -12.26 7.35
CA ILE A 23 -19.31 -12.40 6.55
C ILE A 23 -19.46 -11.70 5.20
N GLN A 24 -20.60 -11.84 4.52
CA GLN A 24 -20.85 -11.17 3.24
C GLN A 24 -20.81 -9.65 3.37
N LYS A 25 -21.47 -9.10 4.40
CA LYS A 25 -21.43 -7.66 4.65
C LYS A 25 -20.01 -7.17 4.96
N LEU A 26 -19.31 -7.87 5.85
CA LEU A 26 -17.93 -7.52 6.21
C LEU A 26 -16.99 -7.57 4.99
N TRP A 27 -17.20 -8.53 4.09
CA TRP A 27 -16.46 -8.60 2.84
C TRP A 27 -16.78 -7.43 1.91
N SER A 28 -18.05 -7.10 1.71
CA SER A 28 -18.46 -5.94 0.91
C SER A 28 -17.88 -4.63 1.44
N ASP A 29 -17.88 -4.42 2.76
CA ASP A 29 -17.34 -3.21 3.38
C ASP A 29 -15.80 -3.15 3.20
N ALA A 30 -15.11 -4.27 3.37
CA ALA A 30 -13.66 -4.35 3.20
C ALA A 30 -13.21 -4.11 1.74
N ASP A 31 -13.90 -4.72 0.77
CA ASP A 31 -13.60 -4.53 -0.65
C ASP A 31 -13.90 -3.09 -1.08
N LYS A 32 -15.00 -2.50 -0.60
CA LYS A 32 -15.28 -1.08 -0.85
C LYS A 32 -14.17 -0.18 -0.30
N ALA A 33 -13.75 -0.39 0.95
CA ALA A 33 -12.65 0.40 1.53
C ALA A 33 -11.34 0.21 0.74
N PHE A 34 -11.09 -0.99 0.22
CA PHE A 34 -9.93 -1.26 -0.63
C PHE A 34 -10.00 -0.47 -1.94
N ASP A 35 -11.16 -0.50 -2.61
CA ASP A 35 -11.38 0.18 -3.89
C ASP A 35 -11.36 1.71 -3.73
N ASP A 36 -11.82 2.22 -2.58
CA ASP A 36 -11.73 3.63 -2.19
C ASP A 36 -10.30 4.05 -1.77
N GLY A 37 -9.33 3.12 -1.75
CA GLY A 37 -7.94 3.38 -1.34
C GLY A 37 -7.74 3.54 0.17
N ASN A 38 -8.78 3.33 0.97
CA ASN A 38 -8.72 3.32 2.43
C ASN A 38 -8.16 1.98 2.94
N PHE A 39 -6.88 1.75 2.66
CA PHE A 39 -6.17 0.52 3.04
C PHE A 39 -6.16 0.23 4.55
N PRO A 40 -6.13 1.21 5.49
CA PRO A 40 -6.22 0.92 6.91
C PRO A 40 -7.54 0.24 7.31
N GLU A 41 -8.66 0.73 6.79
CA GLU A 41 -9.98 0.15 7.03
C GLU A 41 -10.12 -1.20 6.33
N ALA A 42 -9.70 -1.28 5.06
CA ALA A 42 -9.71 -2.51 4.28
C ALA A 42 -8.93 -3.63 4.98
N LEU A 43 -7.71 -3.34 5.44
CA LEU A 43 -6.87 -4.29 6.19
C LEU A 43 -7.58 -4.83 7.43
N THR A 44 -8.21 -3.93 8.20
CA THR A 44 -8.97 -4.31 9.39
C THR A 44 -10.13 -5.25 9.04
N GLY A 45 -10.82 -4.99 7.93
CA GLY A 45 -11.87 -5.85 7.38
C GLY A 45 -11.34 -7.23 6.99
N TYR A 46 -10.27 -7.29 6.20
CA TYR A 46 -9.67 -8.56 5.76
C TYR A 46 -9.11 -9.39 6.92
N GLU A 47 -8.50 -8.78 7.94
CA GLU A 47 -8.04 -9.50 9.12
C GLU A 47 -9.19 -10.12 9.92
N LYS A 48 -10.36 -9.46 9.97
CA LYS A 48 -11.58 -10.05 10.56
C LYS A 48 -12.12 -11.19 9.68
N LEU A 49 -12.10 -11.04 8.36
CA LEU A 49 -12.51 -12.09 7.42
C LEU A 49 -11.62 -13.32 7.52
N ILE A 50 -10.29 -13.16 7.59
CA ILE A 50 -9.34 -14.27 7.80
C ILE A 50 -9.61 -15.04 9.09
N LYS A 51 -10.03 -14.36 10.17
CA LYS A 51 -10.41 -15.00 11.43
C LYS A 51 -11.74 -15.76 11.32
N ALA A 52 -12.67 -15.27 10.51
CA ALA A 52 -13.99 -15.88 10.31
C ALA A 52 -13.94 -17.06 9.31
N ASP A 53 -13.13 -16.92 8.26
CA ASP A 53 -12.86 -17.92 7.23
C ASP A 53 -11.38 -17.86 6.83
N SER A 54 -10.60 -18.80 7.38
CA SER A 54 -9.17 -18.90 7.11
C SER A 54 -8.83 -19.66 5.82
N THR A 55 -9.83 -20.04 5.02
CA THR A 55 -9.62 -20.87 3.81
C THR A 55 -9.55 -20.04 2.53
N SER A 56 -10.14 -18.84 2.52
CA SER A 56 -10.13 -17.93 1.38
C SER A 56 -8.74 -17.34 1.14
N THR A 57 -8.10 -17.73 0.03
CA THR A 57 -6.83 -17.17 -0.45
C THR A 57 -6.95 -15.69 -0.81
N TYR A 58 -8.14 -15.25 -1.26
CA TYR A 58 -8.42 -13.87 -1.63
C TYR A 58 -8.29 -12.90 -0.45
N TYR A 59 -8.77 -13.27 0.75
CA TYR A 59 -8.66 -12.41 1.93
C TYR A 59 -7.21 -12.21 2.35
N TYR A 60 -6.41 -13.28 2.30
CA TYR A 60 -4.97 -13.18 2.53
C TYR A 60 -4.29 -12.32 1.47
N TYR A 61 -4.61 -12.52 0.19
CA TYR A 61 -4.05 -11.70 -0.88
C TYR A 61 -4.30 -10.21 -0.64
N LYS A 62 -5.56 -9.81 -0.43
CA LYS A 62 -5.94 -8.40 -0.21
C LYS A 62 -5.34 -7.84 1.08
N ALA A 63 -5.30 -8.61 2.17
CA ALA A 63 -4.63 -8.20 3.41
C ALA A 63 -3.12 -7.97 3.19
N GLY A 64 -2.47 -8.84 2.42
CA GLY A 64 -1.07 -8.70 2.02
C GLY A 64 -0.83 -7.40 1.25
N VAL A 65 -1.66 -7.13 0.24
CA VAL A 65 -1.59 -5.88 -0.54
C VAL A 65 -1.76 -4.66 0.37
N CYS A 66 -2.75 -4.65 1.27
CA CYS A 66 -2.95 -3.54 2.20
C CYS A 66 -1.71 -3.32 3.09
N GLN A 67 -1.13 -4.39 3.65
CA GLN A 67 0.09 -4.30 4.47
C GLN A 67 1.28 -3.72 3.69
N THR A 68 1.42 -4.12 2.42
CA THR A 68 2.45 -3.61 1.51
C THR A 68 2.28 -2.13 1.20
N LEU A 69 1.07 -1.71 0.79
CA LEU A 69 0.78 -0.32 0.42
C LEU A 69 0.90 0.63 1.62
N LEU A 70 0.50 0.18 2.80
CA LEU A 70 0.67 0.91 4.05
C LEU A 70 2.10 0.90 4.58
N LYS A 71 2.98 0.04 4.04
CA LYS A 71 4.33 -0.25 4.55
C LYS A 71 4.32 -0.53 6.06
N LYS A 72 3.23 -1.12 6.57
CA LYS A 72 2.95 -1.26 8.01
C LYS A 72 3.68 -2.44 8.63
N ASN A 73 3.58 -3.62 8.01
CA ASN A 73 4.32 -4.81 8.42
C ASN A 73 4.60 -5.69 7.20
N LEU A 74 5.75 -5.46 6.57
CA LEU A 74 6.14 -6.14 5.33
C LEU A 74 6.38 -7.64 5.54
N THR A 75 6.87 -8.06 6.72
CA THR A 75 7.01 -9.48 7.06
C THR A 75 5.66 -10.18 7.10
N LEU A 76 4.65 -9.54 7.68
CA LEU A 76 3.29 -10.09 7.72
C LEU A 76 2.64 -10.08 6.33
N ALA A 77 2.90 -9.06 5.50
CA ALA A 77 2.48 -9.05 4.11
C ALA A 77 2.97 -10.30 3.36
N LEU A 78 4.26 -10.62 3.46
CA LEU A 78 4.85 -11.83 2.87
C LEU A 78 4.24 -13.12 3.42
N GLN A 79 3.90 -13.17 4.72
CA GLN A 79 3.20 -14.33 5.29
C GLN A 79 1.79 -14.50 4.71
N TYR A 80 1.08 -13.40 4.47
CA TYR A 80 -0.22 -13.43 3.82
C TYR A 80 -0.12 -13.84 2.35
N PHE A 81 0.85 -13.34 1.60
CA PHE A 81 1.07 -13.77 0.21
C PHE A 81 1.33 -15.27 0.10
N ARG A 82 2.14 -15.85 0.99
CA ARG A 82 2.34 -17.31 1.07
C ARG A 82 1.05 -18.11 1.32
N LYS A 83 0.06 -17.52 1.98
CA LYS A 83 -1.26 -18.16 2.14
C LYS A 83 -2.11 -18.03 0.87
N ALA A 84 -1.92 -16.96 0.10
CA ALA A 84 -2.59 -16.70 -1.16
C ALA A 84 -2.02 -17.50 -2.35
N GLU A 85 -0.77 -17.95 -2.30
CA GLU A 85 -0.08 -18.76 -3.32
C GLU A 85 -0.81 -20.06 -3.73
N LYS A 86 -1.86 -20.47 -3.01
CA LYS A 86 -2.62 -21.69 -3.35
C LYS A 86 -3.58 -21.51 -4.54
N ASP A 87 -3.72 -20.29 -5.07
CA ASP A 87 -4.62 -19.98 -6.18
C ASP A 87 -3.83 -19.54 -7.41
N ASP A 88 -3.70 -20.46 -8.39
CA ASP A 88 -2.94 -20.26 -9.62
C ASP A 88 -3.40 -19.03 -10.43
N ARG A 89 -4.67 -18.63 -10.28
CA ARG A 89 -5.23 -17.47 -10.99
C ARG A 89 -4.61 -16.16 -10.53
N LEU A 90 -4.03 -16.14 -9.32
CA LEU A 90 -3.42 -14.97 -8.72
C LEU A 90 -1.92 -14.86 -9.00
N TYR A 91 -1.26 -15.86 -9.60
CA TYR A 91 0.21 -15.92 -9.64
C TYR A 91 0.88 -14.68 -10.21
N SER A 92 0.37 -14.14 -11.32
CA SER A 92 0.97 -12.94 -11.91
C SER A 92 0.89 -11.76 -10.96
N ASP A 93 -0.30 -11.44 -10.46
CA ASP A 93 -0.50 -10.34 -9.51
C ASP A 93 0.25 -10.55 -8.20
N LEU A 94 0.31 -11.80 -7.72
CA LEU A 94 1.00 -12.15 -6.49
C LEU A 94 2.50 -11.89 -6.60
N TYR A 95 3.14 -12.27 -7.71
CA TYR A 95 4.54 -11.94 -7.94
C TYR A 95 4.81 -10.44 -7.97
N TYR A 96 3.91 -9.65 -8.55
CA TYR A 96 4.04 -8.19 -8.54
C TYR A 96 3.92 -7.63 -7.12
N GLN A 97 2.88 -8.02 -6.37
CA GLN A 97 2.61 -7.52 -5.03
C GLN A 97 3.65 -7.97 -4.00
N GLU A 98 4.12 -9.21 -4.10
CA GLU A 98 5.23 -9.72 -3.29
C GLU A 98 6.54 -9.03 -3.64
N GLY A 99 6.78 -8.77 -4.94
CA GLY A 99 7.92 -8.00 -5.41
C GLY A 99 7.97 -6.59 -4.81
N LEU A 100 6.82 -5.90 -4.76
CA LEU A 100 6.69 -4.60 -4.09
C LEU A 100 6.99 -4.69 -2.59
N ALA A 101 6.48 -5.72 -1.91
CA ALA A 101 6.74 -5.93 -0.49
C ALA A 101 8.23 -6.16 -0.21
N CYS A 102 8.90 -6.99 -1.01
CA CYS A 102 10.34 -7.21 -0.94
C CYS A 102 11.12 -5.92 -1.23
N MET A 103 10.72 -5.16 -2.25
CA MET A 103 11.35 -3.88 -2.60
C MET A 103 11.28 -2.89 -1.44
N TYR A 104 10.10 -2.72 -0.82
CA TYR A 104 9.93 -1.83 0.33
C TYR A 104 10.62 -2.36 1.59
N ALA A 105 10.86 -3.66 1.69
CA ALA A 105 11.64 -4.27 2.76
C ALA A 105 13.16 -4.21 2.51
N HIS A 106 13.58 -3.59 1.40
CA HIS A 106 14.96 -3.55 0.91
C HIS A 106 15.57 -4.92 0.57
N ASP A 107 14.74 -5.97 0.41
CA ASP A 107 15.15 -7.23 -0.21
C ASP A 107 15.09 -7.11 -1.74
N LEU A 108 15.94 -6.22 -2.26
CA LEU A 108 15.93 -5.79 -3.66
C LEU A 108 16.23 -6.94 -4.62
N LYS A 109 17.06 -7.90 -4.20
CA LYS A 109 17.40 -9.07 -5.02
C LYS A 109 16.18 -9.99 -5.22
N THR A 110 15.44 -10.27 -4.16
CA THR A 110 14.21 -11.08 -4.25
C THR A 110 13.15 -10.34 -5.05
N ALA A 111 13.01 -9.03 -4.84
CA ALA A 111 12.09 -8.18 -5.59
C ALA A 111 12.31 -8.28 -7.10
N ILE A 112 13.57 -8.15 -7.57
CA ILE A 112 13.93 -8.30 -8.99
C ILE A 112 13.47 -9.66 -9.55
N GLY A 113 13.74 -10.75 -8.83
CA GLY A 113 13.35 -12.09 -9.27
C GLY A 113 11.84 -12.27 -9.38
N LEU A 114 11.07 -11.72 -8.43
CA LEU A 114 9.61 -11.75 -8.46
C LEU A 114 9.04 -10.90 -9.60
N PHE A 115 9.59 -9.71 -9.82
CA PHE A 115 9.22 -8.85 -10.95
C PHE A 115 9.52 -9.49 -12.31
N GLN A 116 10.64 -10.21 -12.44
CA GLN A 116 10.96 -10.97 -13.63
C GLN A 116 9.92 -12.08 -13.89
N LYS A 117 9.57 -12.86 -12.86
CA LYS A 117 8.50 -13.87 -12.96
C LYS A 117 7.17 -13.25 -13.37
N HIS A 118 6.77 -12.13 -12.75
CA HIS A 118 5.56 -11.40 -13.15
C HIS A 118 5.61 -11.04 -14.64
N LYS A 119 6.72 -10.47 -15.12
CA LYS A 119 6.92 -10.08 -16.52
C LYS A 119 6.84 -11.26 -17.50
N GLU A 120 7.28 -12.45 -17.08
CA GLU A 120 7.22 -13.66 -17.91
C GLU A 120 5.80 -14.22 -18.07
N ILE A 121 4.98 -14.17 -17.01
CA ILE A 121 3.66 -14.82 -17.01
C ILE A 121 2.48 -13.84 -17.17
N SER A 122 2.71 -12.54 -17.05
CA SER A 122 1.67 -11.54 -17.20
C SER A 122 1.19 -11.49 -18.65
N LYS A 123 -0.12 -11.64 -18.84
CA LYS A 123 -0.78 -11.54 -20.15
C LYS A 123 -1.07 -10.10 -20.55
N GLU A 124 -1.01 -9.17 -19.59
CA GLU A 124 -1.33 -7.77 -19.79
C GLU A 124 -0.05 -6.92 -19.72
N LYS A 125 0.12 -5.99 -20.68
CA LYS A 125 1.07 -4.87 -20.52
C LYS A 125 0.53 -3.79 -19.57
N LYS A 126 -0.44 -4.12 -18.71
CA LYS A 126 -1.09 -3.17 -17.80
C LYS A 126 -0.50 -3.29 -16.41
N GLY A 127 0.13 -2.21 -15.96
CA GLY A 127 0.80 -2.05 -14.67
C GLY A 127 1.78 -0.88 -14.76
N GLU A 128 2.33 -0.42 -13.63
CA GLU A 128 3.61 0.29 -13.68
C GLU A 128 4.59 -0.54 -14.49
N ASP A 129 5.47 0.11 -15.26
CA ASP A 129 6.47 -0.63 -16.02
C ASP A 129 7.33 -1.42 -15.03
N VAL A 130 7.08 -2.73 -14.91
CA VAL A 130 7.83 -3.62 -14.01
C VAL A 130 9.32 -3.58 -14.35
N THR A 131 9.67 -3.22 -15.59
CA THR A 131 11.04 -2.89 -15.98
C THR A 131 11.60 -1.71 -15.17
N ARG A 132 10.82 -0.65 -14.99
CA ARG A 132 11.18 0.50 -14.15
C ARG A 132 11.37 0.08 -12.69
N LEU A 133 10.52 -0.78 -12.13
CA LEU A 133 10.69 -1.29 -10.76
C LEU A 133 11.97 -2.11 -10.61
N ILE A 134 12.31 -2.94 -11.61
CA ILE A 134 13.58 -3.68 -11.66
C ILE A 134 14.76 -2.70 -11.71
N GLU A 135 14.71 -1.69 -12.57
CA GLU A 135 15.74 -0.65 -12.66
C GLU A 135 15.93 0.08 -11.32
N MET A 136 14.83 0.45 -10.64
CA MET A 136 14.88 1.06 -9.31
C MET A 136 15.57 0.16 -8.29
N CYS A 137 15.27 -1.15 -8.30
CA CYS A 137 15.93 -2.11 -7.42
C CYS A 137 17.44 -2.21 -7.74
N ILE A 138 17.83 -2.22 -9.01
CA ILE A 138 19.24 -2.27 -9.44
C ILE A 138 19.98 -1.01 -8.97
N SER A 139 19.43 0.18 -9.24
CA SER A 139 20.00 1.44 -8.77
C SER A 139 20.09 1.49 -7.24
N GLY A 140 19.05 1.01 -6.54
CA GLY A 140 19.05 0.92 -5.09
C GLY A 140 20.18 0.04 -4.55
N MET A 141 20.39 -1.14 -5.16
CA MET A 141 21.50 -2.02 -4.80
C MET A 141 22.87 -1.37 -5.04
N GLU A 142 23.02 -0.65 -6.15
CA GLU A 142 24.27 0.06 -6.46
C GLU A 142 24.57 1.16 -5.43
N LEU A 143 23.57 1.96 -5.06
CA LEU A 143 23.69 3.02 -4.07
C LEU A 143 23.93 2.47 -2.65
N MET A 144 23.34 1.31 -2.31
CA MET A 144 23.60 0.64 -1.04
C MET A 144 25.04 0.11 -0.94
N ASN A 145 25.61 -0.35 -2.05
CA ASN A 145 27.00 -0.83 -2.12
C ASN A 145 28.01 0.31 -2.24
N ASN A 146 27.61 1.43 -2.85
CA ASN A 146 28.44 2.61 -3.09
C ASN A 146 27.75 3.85 -2.50
N PRO A 147 27.69 3.97 -1.16
CA PRO A 147 26.99 5.07 -0.52
C PRO A 147 27.63 6.41 -0.89
N VAL A 148 26.82 7.30 -1.44
CA VAL A 148 27.23 8.68 -1.72
C VAL A 148 27.14 9.48 -0.43
N LYS A 149 28.18 10.26 -0.11
CA LYS A 149 28.14 11.16 1.03
C LYS A 149 27.16 12.29 0.74
N VAL A 150 25.99 12.21 1.39
CA VAL A 150 24.95 13.24 1.30
C VAL A 150 24.85 14.01 2.62
N SER A 151 24.43 15.26 2.53
CA SER A 151 24.06 16.10 3.66
C SER A 151 22.68 16.70 3.39
N PHE A 152 21.83 16.69 4.40
CA PHE A 152 20.51 17.30 4.31
C PHE A 152 20.56 18.68 4.97
N THR A 153 20.13 19.69 4.24
CA THR A 153 20.07 21.08 4.72
C THR A 153 18.63 21.56 4.60
N ASN A 154 18.10 22.13 5.69
CA ASN A 154 16.81 22.81 5.65
C ASN A 154 16.90 24.00 4.67
N MET A 155 15.95 24.13 3.76
CA MET A 155 15.96 25.14 2.69
C MET A 155 15.64 26.56 3.19
N GLY A 156 15.37 26.70 4.49
CA GLY A 156 15.04 27.96 5.14
C GLY A 156 13.54 28.27 5.10
N PRO A 157 13.12 29.35 5.77
CA PRO A 157 11.72 29.69 6.00
C PRO A 157 10.93 30.08 4.73
N ALA A 158 11.62 30.36 3.62
CA ALA A 158 10.98 30.60 2.32
C ALA A 158 10.29 29.32 1.80
N VAL A 159 10.90 28.16 2.06
CA VAL A 159 10.37 26.87 1.65
C VAL A 159 9.75 26.16 2.87
N ASN A 160 10.57 25.83 3.87
CA ASN A 160 10.18 24.99 4.99
C ASN A 160 9.43 25.73 6.10
N SER A 161 8.40 25.10 6.65
CA SER A 161 7.66 25.58 7.83
C SER A 161 7.58 24.52 8.93
N THR A 162 6.78 24.78 9.97
CA THR A 162 6.44 23.76 11.00
C THR A 162 5.31 22.83 10.55
N MET A 163 4.75 23.08 9.37
CA MET A 163 3.67 22.33 8.75
C MET A 163 4.21 21.51 7.56
N ASP A 164 3.34 20.86 6.80
CA ASP A 164 3.76 19.99 5.69
C ASP A 164 3.97 20.79 4.40
N GLU A 165 5.13 20.58 3.78
CA GLU A 165 5.40 20.93 2.39
C GLU A 165 5.42 19.65 1.54
N LEU A 166 4.50 19.57 0.58
CA LEU A 166 4.18 18.37 -0.18
C LEU A 166 4.35 18.59 -1.68
N PHE A 167 4.55 17.49 -2.41
CA PHE A 167 4.57 17.46 -3.88
C PHE A 167 5.52 18.47 -4.53
N PRO A 168 6.82 18.48 -4.17
CA PRO A 168 7.77 19.40 -4.78
C PRO A 168 8.00 19.05 -6.25
N PHE A 169 8.09 20.08 -7.08
CA PHE A 169 8.60 20.02 -8.45
C PHE A 169 9.82 20.94 -8.55
N VAL A 170 10.91 20.40 -9.08
CA VAL A 170 12.17 21.12 -9.32
C VAL A 170 12.57 20.87 -10.78
N PRO A 171 12.85 21.92 -11.58
CA PRO A 171 13.36 21.78 -12.94
C PRO A 171 14.81 21.29 -12.93
N GLU A 172 15.30 20.80 -14.08
CA GLU A 172 16.65 20.25 -14.23
C GLU A 172 17.77 21.27 -13.90
N ASP A 173 17.51 22.56 -14.12
CA ASP A 173 18.44 23.64 -13.80
C ASP A 173 18.35 24.15 -12.34
N GLU A 174 17.48 23.52 -11.54
CA GLU A 174 17.25 23.84 -10.12
C GLU A 174 16.86 25.31 -9.87
N SER A 175 16.37 26.02 -10.88
CA SER A 175 16.12 27.47 -10.82
C SER A 175 14.98 27.88 -9.90
N PHE A 176 14.01 26.99 -9.67
CA PHE A 176 12.89 27.21 -8.75
C PHE A 176 12.35 25.90 -8.18
N ILE A 177 11.56 25.98 -7.11
CA ILE A 177 10.79 24.86 -6.57
C ILE A 177 9.33 25.26 -6.49
N ILE A 178 8.44 24.42 -7.03
CA ILE A 178 6.99 24.54 -6.81
C ILE A 178 6.59 23.47 -5.79
N PHE A 179 5.83 23.83 -4.77
CA PHE A 179 5.38 22.89 -3.75
C PHE A 179 4.01 23.28 -3.21
N SER A 180 3.24 22.29 -2.77
CA SER A 180 2.01 22.54 -2.02
C SER A 180 2.33 22.66 -0.53
N ALA A 181 1.68 23.57 0.18
CA ALA A 181 1.87 23.65 1.63
C ALA A 181 0.59 24.03 2.36
N ASN A 182 0.40 23.45 3.54
CA ASN A 182 -0.77 23.61 4.39
C ASN A 182 -0.50 24.63 5.53
N LYS A 183 0.13 25.76 5.17
CA LYS A 183 0.66 26.77 6.11
C LYS A 183 -0.40 27.50 6.94
N ARG A 184 -1.70 27.37 6.62
CA ARG A 184 -2.80 28.06 7.29
C ARG A 184 -3.95 27.11 7.59
N TYR A 185 -4.45 27.14 8.83
CA TYR A 185 -5.69 26.45 9.21
C TYR A 185 -6.89 27.40 9.05
N ASP A 186 -7.92 26.96 8.34
CA ASP A 186 -9.21 27.64 8.27
C ASP A 186 -10.14 27.09 9.37
N PRO A 187 -10.45 27.88 10.41
CA PRO A 187 -11.29 27.42 11.52
C PRO A 187 -12.77 27.26 11.14
N VAL A 188 -13.22 27.88 10.05
CA VAL A 188 -14.60 27.77 9.56
C VAL A 188 -14.81 26.40 8.90
N TYR A 189 -13.89 26.00 8.03
CA TYR A 189 -13.95 24.70 7.36
C TYR A 189 -13.28 23.56 8.13
N ARG A 190 -12.58 23.90 9.22
CA ARG A 190 -11.78 22.97 10.04
C ARG A 190 -10.76 22.18 9.22
N ALA A 191 -10.22 22.81 8.18
CA ALA A 191 -9.28 22.22 7.23
C ALA A 191 -8.05 23.13 7.11
N PHE A 192 -6.94 22.57 6.64
CA PHE A 192 -5.82 23.41 6.24
C PHE A 192 -5.99 23.88 4.79
N ASP A 193 -5.66 25.14 4.54
CA ASP A 193 -5.59 25.70 3.20
C ASP A 193 -4.34 25.15 2.50
N GLU A 194 -4.53 24.18 1.61
CA GLU A 194 -3.47 23.69 0.71
C GLU A 194 -3.34 24.63 -0.49
N ASN A 195 -2.29 25.45 -0.49
CA ASN A 195 -1.96 26.33 -1.61
C ASN A 195 -0.68 25.88 -2.31
N ILE A 196 -0.53 26.30 -3.57
CA ILE A 196 0.68 26.09 -4.36
C ILE A 196 1.58 27.31 -4.17
N TYR A 197 2.84 27.06 -3.78
CA TYR A 197 3.88 28.05 -3.59
C TYR A 197 4.98 27.82 -4.62
N VAL A 198 5.66 28.90 -5.01
CA VAL A 198 6.89 28.86 -5.79
C VAL A 198 7.97 29.57 -5.00
N SER A 199 9.18 29.00 -4.99
CA SER A 199 10.36 29.66 -4.44
C SER A 199 11.51 29.60 -5.43
N TYR A 200 12.30 30.67 -5.52
CA TYR A 200 13.37 30.81 -6.51
C TYR A 200 14.74 30.64 -5.85
N ALA A 201 15.65 29.96 -6.55
CA ALA A 201 17.01 29.76 -6.10
C ALA A 201 17.80 31.07 -6.21
N GLU A 202 18.46 31.46 -5.12
CA GLU A 202 19.28 32.66 -5.00
C GLU A 202 20.67 32.30 -4.47
N LYS A 203 21.66 33.19 -4.63
CA LYS A 203 23.05 32.94 -4.18
C LYS A 203 23.18 32.55 -2.70
N THR A 204 22.22 32.93 -1.86
CA THR A 204 22.25 32.73 -0.41
C THR A 204 21.15 31.80 0.12
N GLY A 205 20.33 31.22 -0.76
CA GLY A 205 19.22 30.36 -0.36
C GLY A 205 18.05 30.42 -1.33
N TRP A 206 16.85 30.53 -0.78
CA TRP A 206 15.58 30.51 -1.50
C TRP A 206 14.74 31.73 -1.13
N THR A 207 13.96 32.27 -2.08
CA THR A 207 13.05 33.42 -1.87
C THR A 207 11.62 33.12 -2.23
#